data_AF-A0AA37MZ01-F1
#
_entry.id   AF-A0AA37MZ01-F1
#
_cell.length_a   1.000
_cell.length_b   1.000
_cell.length_c   1.000
_cell.angle_alpha   90.00
_cell.angle_beta   90.00
_cell.angle_gamma   90.00
#
_symmetry.space_group_name_H-M   'P 1'
#
loop_
_entity.id
_entity.type
_entity.pdbx_description
1 polymer ?
#
loop_
_entity_poly.entity_id
_entity_poly.type
_entity_poly.pdbx_seq_one_letter_code
_entity_poly.pdbx_strand_id
1 'polypeptide(L)'
;MNKKFVIGLASVSLAAAMAALGGQALAAEWYPSRTQNEVGVAHPVITTPAGSTVSVSSAPAVDPATGSAVQVESSQDAIIQVTPLSQTLAANAALNAANPGLTAEQMAGAATSSGLSYAANGQLNSLYNQVNAAPSVSQLLAATAPAAAAAFDATVGAPADAYTPLALYDIAASAGAAGVIAANGSVDVAIAVPGVADGVQMVAICWDRAGNSRIVPVRVVDGVVYLSVTTSGPVMLMTRTQA
;
A
#
# COMPACT_ATOMS: atom_id res chain seq x y z
N MET A 1 -4.26 -5.81 67.58
CA MET A 1 -3.75 -4.62 66.86
C MET A 1 -3.75 -4.97 65.37
N ASN A 2 -4.76 -4.52 64.62
CA ASN A 2 -4.70 -3.36 63.68
C ASN A 2 -3.74 -3.65 62.49
N LYS A 3 -4.13 -3.70 61.21
CA LYS A 3 -5.29 -3.19 60.45
C LYS A 3 -5.46 -3.99 59.14
N LYS A 4 -6.73 -4.28 58.83
CA LYS A 4 -7.41 -4.22 57.51
C LYS A 4 -6.55 -3.81 56.30
N PHE A 5 -6.59 -4.62 55.22
CA PHE A 5 -7.12 -4.16 53.93
C PHE A 5 -7.80 -5.31 53.19
N VAL A 6 -8.98 -4.97 52.67
CA VAL A 6 -10.03 -5.83 52.13
C VAL A 6 -9.95 -5.79 50.61
N ILE A 7 -10.09 -6.98 50.01
CA ILE A 7 -10.75 -7.36 48.75
C ILE A 7 -11.09 -6.22 47.77
N GLY A 8 -10.62 -6.38 46.54
CA GLY A 8 -11.15 -5.75 45.34
C GLY A 8 -11.06 -6.70 44.14
N LEU A 9 -11.98 -7.66 44.09
CA LEU A 9 -12.33 -8.41 42.88
C LEU A 9 -13.04 -7.46 41.90
N ALA A 10 -12.52 -7.31 40.69
CA ALA A 10 -13.31 -7.06 39.49
C ALA A 10 -12.44 -7.27 38.24
N SER A 11 -12.25 -8.53 37.88
CA SER A 11 -12.09 -8.94 36.50
C SER A 11 -13.33 -8.47 35.73
N VAL A 12 -13.27 -7.29 35.11
CA VAL A 12 -14.28 -6.84 34.16
C VAL A 12 -13.86 -7.37 32.80
N SER A 13 -14.49 -8.47 32.44
CA SER A 13 -14.59 -9.02 31.10
C SER A 13 -14.80 -7.91 30.06
N LEU A 14 -13.88 -7.82 29.10
CA LEU A 14 -13.94 -6.99 27.89
C LEU A 14 -14.98 -7.55 26.88
N ALA A 15 -16.15 -7.98 27.37
CA ALA A 15 -17.13 -8.75 26.60
C ALA A 15 -18.58 -8.39 26.96
N ALA A 16 -18.86 -7.10 27.20
CA ALA A 16 -20.23 -6.64 27.48
C ALA A 16 -20.50 -5.16 27.15
N ALA A 17 -19.75 -4.54 26.22
CA ALA A 17 -20.06 -3.21 25.70
C ALA A 17 -20.70 -3.24 24.30
N MET A 18 -21.11 -4.41 23.82
CA MET A 18 -21.64 -4.61 22.45
C MET A 18 -23.16 -4.76 22.35
N ALA A 19 -23.93 -4.54 23.43
CA ALA A 19 -25.36 -4.88 23.43
C ALA A 19 -26.31 -3.72 23.79
N ALA A 20 -25.88 -2.46 23.75
CA ALA A 20 -26.75 -1.34 24.14
C ALA A 20 -26.52 -0.04 23.36
N LEU A 21 -26.46 -0.10 22.02
CA LEU A 21 -26.80 1.03 21.16
C LEU A 21 -27.60 0.47 19.99
N GLY A 22 -28.92 0.68 20.05
CA GLY A 22 -29.86 0.20 19.05
C GLY A 22 -29.61 0.84 17.68
N GLY A 23 -29.76 0.02 16.64
CA GLY A 23 -30.25 0.45 15.34
C GLY A 23 -29.49 1.58 14.66
N GLN A 24 -28.18 1.43 14.49
CA GLN A 24 -27.49 2.03 13.35
C GLN A 24 -26.82 0.91 12.59
N ALA A 25 -27.20 0.72 11.32
CA ALA A 25 -26.45 -0.12 10.41
C ALA A 25 -24.98 0.27 10.53
N LEU A 26 -24.14 -0.69 10.92
CA LEU A 26 -22.70 -0.49 11.04
C LEU A 26 -22.20 -0.10 9.65
N ALA A 27 -22.06 1.20 9.40
CA ALA A 27 -21.31 1.68 8.27
C ALA A 27 -19.93 1.05 8.40
N ALA A 28 -19.57 0.24 7.41
CA ALA A 28 -18.21 -0.10 7.03
C ALA A 28 -17.17 0.80 7.73
N GLU A 29 -16.65 0.38 8.89
CA GLU A 29 -15.88 1.30 9.74
C GLU A 29 -14.56 1.66 9.03
N TRP A 30 -14.29 2.95 8.91
CA TRP A 30 -13.09 3.50 8.28
C TRP A 30 -11.88 3.24 9.18
N TYR A 31 -10.95 2.39 8.72
CA TYR A 31 -9.75 2.00 9.49
C TYR A 31 -8.45 2.42 8.78
N PRO A 32 -8.08 3.72 8.81
CA PRO A 32 -6.88 4.21 8.14
C PRO A 32 -5.60 3.56 8.67
N SER A 33 -5.59 3.09 9.93
CA SER A 33 -4.47 2.38 10.54
C SER A 33 -4.05 1.11 9.80
N ARG A 34 -4.98 0.44 9.10
CA ARG A 34 -4.68 -0.77 8.32
C ARG A 34 -3.75 -0.51 7.14
N THR A 35 -3.61 0.74 6.69
CA THR A 35 -2.64 1.07 5.62
C THR A 35 -1.19 0.76 5.98
N GLN A 36 -0.87 0.61 7.26
CA GLN A 36 0.46 0.21 7.73
C GLN A 36 0.70 -1.31 7.72
N ASN A 37 -0.25 -2.12 7.24
CA ASN A 37 -0.02 -3.55 7.09
C ASN A 37 1.12 -3.80 6.10
N GLU A 38 2.13 -4.53 6.57
CA GLU A 38 3.28 -4.92 5.76
C GLU A 38 2.85 -5.90 4.65
N VAL A 39 3.07 -5.49 3.40
CA VAL A 39 2.88 -6.36 2.25
C VAL A 39 4.18 -7.06 1.88
N GLY A 40 4.06 -8.30 1.43
CA GLY A 40 5.18 -9.10 0.94
C GLY A 40 5.01 -9.46 -0.53
N VAL A 41 6.02 -10.16 -1.06
CA VAL A 41 5.99 -10.76 -2.39
C VAL A 41 5.70 -12.25 -2.25
N ALA A 42 4.61 -12.72 -2.84
CA ALA A 42 4.25 -14.14 -2.81
C ALA A 42 5.02 -14.94 -3.87
N HIS A 43 5.16 -14.38 -5.07
CA HIS A 43 5.92 -14.99 -6.17
C HIS A 43 7.05 -14.07 -6.61
N PRO A 44 8.33 -14.45 -6.42
CA PRO A 44 9.47 -13.59 -6.68
C PRO A 44 9.85 -13.52 -8.17
N VAL A 45 9.19 -14.29 -9.04
CA VAL A 45 9.44 -14.29 -10.48
C VAL A 45 8.10 -14.40 -11.21
N ILE A 46 7.90 -13.52 -12.18
CA ILE A 46 6.79 -13.56 -13.13
C ILE A 46 7.36 -13.98 -14.48
N THR A 47 6.69 -14.92 -15.15
CA THR A 47 7.00 -15.26 -16.55
C THR A 47 5.83 -14.82 -17.41
N THR A 48 6.07 -13.92 -18.37
CA THR A 48 5.03 -13.48 -19.30
C THR A 48 4.70 -14.58 -20.31
N PRO A 49 3.54 -14.53 -20.98
CA PRO A 49 3.20 -15.48 -22.05
C PRO A 49 4.24 -15.50 -23.19
N ALA A 50 4.95 -14.39 -23.40
CA ALA A 50 6.02 -14.27 -24.38
C ALA A 50 7.37 -14.87 -23.92
N GLY A 51 7.46 -15.39 -22.70
CA GLY A 51 8.65 -16.03 -22.13
C GLY A 51 9.63 -15.09 -21.44
N SER A 52 9.33 -13.79 -21.34
CA SER A 52 10.15 -12.84 -20.59
C SER A 52 9.96 -13.03 -19.09
N THR A 53 11.03 -12.96 -18.32
CA THR A 53 11.00 -13.07 -16.86
C THR A 53 11.15 -11.70 -16.20
N VAL A 54 10.35 -11.43 -15.18
CA VAL A 54 10.45 -10.25 -14.32
C VAL A 54 10.66 -10.70 -12.89
N SER A 55 11.72 -10.25 -12.24
CA SER A 55 11.97 -10.49 -10.82
C SER A 55 11.14 -9.53 -9.97
N VAL A 56 10.55 -10.04 -8.89
CA VAL A 56 9.75 -9.26 -7.94
C VAL A 56 10.38 -9.36 -6.56
N SER A 57 10.57 -8.24 -5.87
CA SER A 57 11.17 -8.21 -4.53
C SER A 57 10.48 -7.19 -3.62
N SER A 58 10.42 -7.46 -2.32
CA SER A 58 9.96 -6.52 -1.29
C SER A 58 11.09 -5.69 -0.66
N ALA A 59 12.33 -5.95 -1.08
CA ALA A 59 13.53 -5.26 -0.63
C ALA A 59 14.35 -4.82 -1.84
N PRO A 60 15.04 -3.67 -1.76
CA PRO A 60 15.90 -3.21 -2.84
C PRO A 60 17.12 -4.11 -2.98
N ALA A 61 17.61 -4.22 -4.21
CA ALA A 61 18.92 -4.81 -4.46
C ALA A 61 20.01 -3.94 -3.82
N VAL A 62 21.09 -4.56 -3.35
CA VAL A 62 22.23 -3.86 -2.75
C VAL A 62 23.40 -3.94 -3.70
N ASP A 63 23.99 -2.79 -4.04
CA ASP A 63 25.22 -2.75 -4.80
C ASP A 63 26.37 -3.29 -3.93
N PRO A 64 27.03 -4.40 -4.32
CA PRO A 64 28.09 -5.00 -3.52
C PRO A 64 29.33 -4.10 -3.39
N ALA A 65 29.55 -3.15 -4.30
CA ALA A 65 30.70 -2.26 -4.27
C ALA A 65 30.52 -1.12 -3.25
N THR A 66 29.30 -0.60 -3.13
CA THR A 66 28.99 0.58 -2.29
C THR A 66 28.21 0.23 -1.03
N GLY A 67 27.65 -0.99 -0.93
CA GLY A 67 26.74 -1.41 0.12
C GLY A 67 25.41 -0.65 0.14
N SER A 68 25.13 0.14 -0.91
CA SER A 68 23.96 1.02 -0.98
C SER A 68 22.82 0.38 -1.78
N ALA A 69 21.59 0.78 -1.47
CA ALA A 69 20.41 0.33 -2.20
C ALA A 69 20.45 0.84 -3.65
N VAL A 70 20.31 -0.07 -4.61
CA VAL A 70 20.18 0.24 -6.03
C VAL A 70 18.82 0.89 -6.26
N GLN A 71 18.82 1.98 -7.04
CA GLN A 71 17.58 2.66 -7.40
C GLN A 71 16.85 1.85 -8.46
N VAL A 72 15.74 1.20 -8.08
CA VAL A 72 15.06 0.21 -8.93
C VAL A 72 14.64 0.78 -10.27
N GLU A 73 14.11 2.00 -10.29
CA GLU A 73 13.62 2.67 -11.51
C GLU A 73 14.75 3.03 -12.51
N SER A 74 16.01 2.97 -12.07
CA SER A 74 17.19 3.18 -12.94
C SER A 74 17.81 1.88 -13.46
N SER A 75 17.36 0.72 -12.97
CA SER A 75 17.92 -0.57 -13.38
C SER A 75 17.46 -0.96 -14.78
N GLN A 76 18.37 -1.55 -15.56
CA GLN A 76 18.07 -2.15 -16.86
C GLN A 76 17.61 -3.60 -16.76
N ASP A 77 17.82 -4.24 -15.60
CA ASP A 77 17.29 -5.57 -15.33
C ASP A 77 15.76 -5.51 -15.19
N ALA A 78 15.06 -6.58 -15.54
CA ALA A 78 13.60 -6.65 -15.41
C ALA A 78 13.19 -6.92 -13.95
N ILE A 79 13.14 -5.86 -13.15
CA ILE A 79 12.81 -5.90 -11.72
C ILE A 79 11.57 -5.06 -11.41
N ILE A 80 10.67 -5.61 -10.61
CA ILE A 80 9.59 -4.89 -9.93
C ILE A 80 9.86 -4.95 -8.44
N GLN A 81 9.86 -3.79 -7.79
CA GLN A 81 10.00 -3.70 -6.35
C GLN A 81 8.68 -3.28 -5.72
N VAL A 82 8.28 -3.99 -4.67
CA VAL A 82 7.13 -3.69 -3.83
C VAL A 82 7.65 -3.12 -2.52
N THR A 83 7.42 -1.84 -2.27
CA THR A 83 7.99 -1.14 -1.10
C THR A 83 6.87 -0.78 -0.13
N PRO A 84 6.76 -1.43 1.04
CA PRO A 84 5.80 -1.07 2.07
C PRO A 84 6.00 0.36 2.58
N LEU A 85 4.92 0.97 3.06
CA LEU A 85 4.92 2.33 3.62
C LEU A 85 5.94 2.53 4.76
N SER A 86 6.13 1.53 5.62
CA SER A 86 7.09 1.66 6.74
C SER A 86 8.52 1.91 6.24
N GLN A 87 8.91 1.26 5.14
CA GLN A 87 10.23 1.43 4.54
C GLN A 87 10.39 2.81 3.93
N THR A 88 9.36 3.35 3.25
CA THR A 88 9.43 4.69 2.65
C THR A 88 9.45 5.79 3.71
N LEU A 89 8.70 5.63 4.80
CA LEU A 89 8.71 6.53 5.95
C LEU A 89 10.09 6.55 6.62
N ALA A 90 10.64 5.37 6.92
CA ALA A 90 11.95 5.24 7.56
C ALA A 90 13.07 5.80 6.68
N ALA A 91 13.06 5.51 5.38
CA ALA A 91 14.09 5.96 4.44
C ALA A 91 14.11 7.49 4.28
N ASN A 92 12.95 8.14 4.13
CA ASN A 92 12.90 9.61 4.05
C ASN A 92 13.21 10.27 5.39
N ALA A 93 12.79 9.69 6.52
CA ALA A 93 13.13 10.20 7.85
C ALA A 93 14.65 10.17 8.09
N ALA A 94 15.32 9.08 7.70
CA ALA A 94 16.77 8.97 7.80
C ALA A 94 17.49 10.01 6.91
N LEU A 95 17.01 10.23 5.68
CA LEU A 95 17.61 11.23 4.80
C LEU A 95 17.42 12.66 5.32
N ASN A 96 16.23 12.97 5.85
CA ASN A 96 15.95 14.28 6.46
C ASN A 96 16.82 14.53 7.70
N ALA A 97 17.01 13.51 8.53
CA ALA A 97 17.87 13.60 9.70
C ALA A 97 19.34 13.82 9.33
N ALA A 98 19.81 13.20 8.24
CA ALA A 98 21.15 13.40 7.72
C ALA A 98 21.35 14.77 7.04
N ASN A 99 20.27 15.43 6.61
CA ASN A 99 20.32 16.68 5.83
C ASN A 99 19.36 17.75 6.37
N PRO A 100 19.50 18.22 7.63
CA PRO A 100 18.52 19.07 8.31
C PRO A 100 18.34 20.49 7.72
N GLY A 101 19.09 20.84 6.67
CA GLY A 101 19.02 22.14 6.00
C GLY A 101 18.64 22.09 4.52
N LEU A 102 18.39 20.90 3.96
CA LEU A 102 17.95 20.77 2.57
C LEU A 102 16.43 20.73 2.49
N THR A 103 15.87 21.34 1.45
CA THR A 103 14.42 21.25 1.18
C THR A 103 14.07 19.93 0.51
N ALA A 104 12.78 19.57 0.56
CA ALA A 104 12.28 18.35 -0.09
C ALA A 104 12.55 18.35 -1.61
N GLU A 105 12.47 19.52 -2.25
CA GLU A 105 12.73 19.69 -3.68
C GLU A 105 14.20 19.46 -4.01
N GLN A 106 15.11 19.93 -3.15
CA GLN A 106 16.56 19.72 -3.32
C GLN A 106 16.93 18.25 -3.14
N MET A 107 16.19 17.52 -2.29
CA MET A 107 16.40 16.10 -2.06
C MET A 107 15.60 15.20 -3.01
N ALA A 108 14.73 15.73 -3.86
CA ALA A 108 13.76 14.95 -4.64
C ALA A 108 14.38 13.75 -5.40
N GLY A 109 15.53 13.97 -6.04
CA GLY A 109 16.26 12.92 -6.78
C GLY A 109 17.26 12.11 -5.95
N ALA A 110 17.36 12.34 -4.64
CA ALA A 110 18.30 11.63 -3.79
C ALA A 110 17.91 10.16 -3.64
N ALA A 111 18.91 9.29 -3.77
CA ALA A 111 18.76 7.87 -3.52
C ALA A 111 18.47 7.61 -2.05
N THR A 112 17.55 6.69 -1.76
CA THR A 112 17.23 6.29 -0.40
C THR A 112 17.47 4.80 -0.17
N SER A 113 17.52 4.40 1.10
CA SER A 113 17.71 3.00 1.50
C SER A 113 16.53 2.10 1.13
N SER A 114 15.37 2.65 0.76
CA SER A 114 14.26 1.87 0.22
C SER A 114 14.46 1.48 -1.24
N GLY A 115 15.52 1.93 -1.93
CA GLY A 115 15.71 1.73 -3.38
C GLY A 115 14.81 2.57 -4.27
N LEU A 116 14.04 3.49 -3.68
CA LEU A 116 13.31 4.55 -4.36
C LEU A 116 13.98 5.90 -4.11
N SER A 117 13.69 6.87 -4.99
CA SER A 117 14.09 8.26 -4.75
C SER A 117 13.30 8.88 -3.59
N TYR A 118 13.85 9.94 -3.00
CA TYR A 118 13.17 10.67 -1.94
C TYR A 118 11.79 11.18 -2.36
N ALA A 119 11.65 11.66 -3.61
CA ALA A 119 10.37 12.12 -4.15
C ALA A 119 9.37 10.96 -4.33
N ALA A 120 9.81 9.81 -4.83
CA ALA A 120 8.96 8.62 -4.97
C ALA A 120 8.43 8.14 -3.60
N ASN A 121 9.30 8.03 -2.59
CA ASN A 121 8.89 7.78 -1.21
C ASN A 121 7.93 8.88 -0.70
N GLY A 122 8.22 10.13 -1.04
CA GLY A 122 7.43 11.30 -0.65
C GLY A 122 5.99 11.23 -1.15
N GLN A 123 5.75 10.69 -2.35
CA GLN A 123 4.40 10.48 -2.88
C GLN A 123 3.59 9.53 -2.00
N LEU A 124 4.16 8.37 -1.65
CA LEU A 124 3.49 7.40 -0.78
C LEU A 124 3.26 7.96 0.64
N ASN A 125 4.28 8.62 1.20
CA ASN A 125 4.20 9.22 2.54
C ASN A 125 3.15 10.35 2.60
N SER A 126 3.03 11.15 1.54
CA SER A 126 2.01 12.19 1.41
C SER A 126 0.60 11.59 1.32
N LEU A 127 0.43 10.54 0.50
CA LEU A 127 -0.83 9.82 0.40
C LEU A 127 -1.24 9.22 1.75
N TYR A 128 -0.31 8.64 2.51
CA TYR A 128 -0.56 8.15 3.86
C TYR A 128 -1.08 9.26 4.80
N ASN A 129 -0.49 10.46 4.75
CA ASN A 129 -0.98 11.59 5.54
C ASN A 129 -2.41 11.99 5.14
N GLN A 130 -2.72 11.95 3.85
CA GLN A 130 -4.05 12.25 3.32
C GLN A 130 -5.08 11.19 3.72
N VAL A 131 -4.69 9.90 3.73
CA VAL A 131 -5.52 8.82 4.28
C VAL A 131 -5.87 9.11 5.74
N ASN A 132 -4.90 9.46 6.58
CA ASN A 132 -5.17 9.73 8.01
C ASN A 132 -5.98 11.01 8.25
N ALA A 133 -5.92 11.98 7.33
CA ALA A 133 -6.69 13.22 7.43
C ALA A 133 -8.12 13.08 6.87
N ALA A 134 -8.38 12.10 6.01
CA ALA A 134 -9.67 11.93 5.36
C ALA A 134 -10.71 11.31 6.32
N PRO A 135 -11.95 11.82 6.32
CA PRO A 135 -13.01 11.29 7.18
C PRO A 135 -13.73 10.06 6.59
N SER A 136 -13.56 9.77 5.30
CA SER A 136 -14.12 8.59 4.63
C SER A 136 -13.33 8.24 3.36
N VAL A 137 -13.58 7.04 2.80
CA VAL A 137 -12.98 6.59 1.54
C VAL A 137 -13.40 7.51 0.40
N SER A 138 -14.69 7.84 0.29
CA SER A 138 -15.20 8.70 -0.77
C SER A 138 -14.52 10.08 -0.76
N GLN A 139 -14.32 10.68 0.41
CA GLN A 139 -13.62 11.97 0.52
C GLN A 139 -12.13 11.85 0.20
N LEU A 140 -11.47 10.76 0.64
CA LEU A 140 -10.10 10.47 0.25
C LEU A 140 -9.96 10.36 -1.27
N LEU A 141 -10.79 9.55 -1.92
CA LEU A 141 -10.70 9.34 -3.36
C LEU A 141 -11.05 10.62 -4.14
N ALA A 142 -12.03 11.40 -3.70
CA ALA A 142 -12.34 12.68 -4.34
C ALA A 142 -11.14 13.66 -4.31
N ALA A 143 -10.38 13.67 -3.22
CA ALA A 143 -9.23 14.56 -3.06
C ALA A 143 -7.96 14.06 -3.79
N THR A 144 -7.74 12.74 -3.78
CA THR A 144 -6.44 12.15 -4.17
C THR A 144 -6.50 11.38 -5.48
N ALA A 145 -7.69 10.95 -5.88
CA ALA A 145 -7.92 10.07 -7.01
C ALA A 145 -9.24 10.40 -7.75
N PRO A 146 -9.46 11.64 -8.21
CA PRO A 146 -10.77 12.09 -8.67
C PRO A 146 -11.30 11.29 -9.86
N ALA A 147 -10.42 10.83 -10.76
CA ALA A 147 -10.81 9.97 -11.88
C ALA A 147 -11.28 8.59 -11.39
N ALA A 148 -10.56 7.98 -10.46
CA ALA A 148 -10.97 6.73 -9.84
C ALA A 148 -12.26 6.90 -9.01
N ALA A 149 -12.42 8.01 -8.29
CA ALA A 149 -13.63 8.32 -7.52
C ALA A 149 -14.87 8.39 -8.42
N ALA A 150 -14.77 9.09 -9.54
CA ALA A 150 -15.86 9.25 -10.50
C ALA A 150 -16.29 7.92 -11.14
N ALA A 151 -15.35 7.00 -11.35
CA ALA A 151 -15.62 5.69 -11.96
C ALA A 151 -15.91 4.57 -10.95
N PHE A 152 -15.79 4.82 -9.64
CA PHE A 152 -15.72 3.76 -8.62
C PHE A 152 -16.95 2.87 -8.61
N ASP A 153 -18.14 3.45 -8.41
CA ASP A 153 -19.38 2.68 -8.27
C ASP A 153 -19.70 1.90 -9.55
N ALA A 154 -19.53 2.54 -10.73
CA ALA A 154 -19.76 1.89 -12.02
C ALA A 154 -18.79 0.74 -12.29
N THR A 155 -17.55 0.82 -11.80
CA THR A 155 -16.51 -0.20 -12.03
C THR A 155 -16.57 -1.34 -11.01
N VAL A 156 -16.87 -1.01 -9.76
CA VAL A 156 -16.79 -1.92 -8.61
C VAL A 156 -18.17 -2.49 -8.24
N GLY A 157 -19.26 -1.83 -8.64
CA GLY A 157 -20.64 -2.22 -8.33
C GLY A 157 -21.06 -1.94 -6.88
N ALA A 158 -20.35 -1.03 -6.21
CA ALA A 158 -20.64 -0.58 -4.85
C ALA A 158 -19.98 0.79 -4.58
N PRO A 159 -20.53 1.62 -3.68
CA PRO A 159 -19.93 2.90 -3.32
C PRO A 159 -18.57 2.71 -2.64
N ALA A 160 -17.69 3.71 -2.77
CA ALA A 160 -16.34 3.68 -2.20
C ALA A 160 -16.33 3.48 -0.68
N ASP A 161 -17.30 4.07 0.04
CA ASP A 161 -17.42 3.91 1.49
C ASP A 161 -17.86 2.50 1.93
N ALA A 162 -18.19 1.58 1.00
CA ALA A 162 -18.38 0.16 1.33
C ALA A 162 -17.06 -0.63 1.41
N TYR A 163 -15.93 0.05 1.20
CA TYR A 163 -14.59 -0.52 1.26
C TYR A 163 -13.82 0.10 2.43
N THR A 164 -12.82 -0.61 2.93
CA THR A 164 -11.91 -0.11 3.95
C THR A 164 -10.46 -0.36 3.52
N PRO A 165 -9.52 0.55 3.77
CA PRO A 165 -8.12 0.35 3.45
C PRO A 165 -7.57 -0.90 4.12
N LEU A 166 -6.69 -1.60 3.42
CA LEU A 166 -6.05 -2.81 3.91
C LEU A 166 -4.53 -2.72 3.90
N ALA A 167 -3.94 -2.04 2.92
CA ALA A 167 -2.51 -1.80 2.84
C ALA A 167 -2.22 -0.62 1.93
N LEU A 168 -1.13 0.10 2.20
CA LEU A 168 -0.59 1.15 1.36
C LEU A 168 0.90 0.88 1.13
N TYR A 169 1.30 0.82 -0.13
CA TYR A 169 2.68 0.51 -0.54
C TYR A 169 2.96 1.13 -1.91
N ASP A 170 4.22 1.11 -2.32
CA ASP A 170 4.64 1.55 -3.65
C ASP A 170 5.00 0.33 -4.50
N ILE A 171 4.66 0.37 -5.79
CA ILE A 171 5.23 -0.53 -6.78
C ILE A 171 6.11 0.28 -7.71
N ALA A 172 7.37 -0.11 -7.85
CA ALA A 172 8.29 0.51 -8.79
C ALA A 172 8.80 -0.53 -9.79
N ALA A 173 8.53 -0.28 -11.07
CA ALA A 173 9.12 -1.00 -12.17
C ALA A 173 10.44 -0.34 -12.58
N SER A 174 11.49 -1.14 -12.67
CA SER A 174 12.73 -0.80 -13.37
C SER A 174 12.51 -0.48 -14.84
N ALA A 175 13.50 0.13 -15.51
CA ALA A 175 13.43 0.39 -16.94
C ALA A 175 13.29 -0.91 -17.76
N GLY A 176 13.98 -1.99 -17.33
CA GLY A 176 13.82 -3.32 -17.92
C GLY A 176 12.39 -3.86 -17.77
N ALA A 177 11.81 -3.78 -16.57
CA ALA A 177 10.44 -4.24 -16.33
C ALA A 177 9.40 -3.37 -17.04
N ALA A 178 9.63 -2.06 -17.13
CA ALA A 178 8.78 -1.15 -17.90
C ALA A 178 8.73 -1.53 -19.38
N GLY A 179 9.85 -1.98 -19.96
CA GLY A 179 9.89 -2.53 -21.32
C GLY A 179 9.02 -3.78 -21.47
N VAL A 180 9.06 -4.69 -20.49
CA VAL A 180 8.20 -5.89 -20.47
C VAL A 180 6.73 -5.51 -20.34
N ILE A 181 6.39 -4.58 -19.45
CA ILE A 181 5.02 -4.07 -19.26
C ILE A 181 4.51 -3.43 -20.55
N ALA A 182 5.31 -2.58 -21.19
CA ALA A 182 4.93 -1.93 -22.45
C ALA A 182 4.64 -2.95 -23.58
N ALA A 183 5.39 -4.05 -23.63
CA ALA A 183 5.19 -5.11 -24.61
C ALA A 183 3.95 -5.98 -24.34
N ASN A 184 3.52 -6.11 -23.09
CA ASN A 184 2.43 -6.99 -22.68
C ASN A 184 1.16 -6.24 -22.24
N GLY A 185 1.21 -4.91 -22.16
CA GLY A 185 0.18 -4.05 -21.58
C GLY A 185 0.22 -4.00 -20.05
N SER A 186 0.39 -5.14 -19.39
CA SER A 186 0.54 -5.26 -17.94
C SER A 186 1.32 -6.50 -17.53
N VAL A 187 1.67 -6.58 -16.25
CA VAL A 187 2.15 -7.80 -15.60
C VAL A 187 1.42 -8.04 -14.28
N ASP A 188 1.03 -9.28 -14.02
CA ASP A 188 0.35 -9.65 -12.77
C ASP A 188 1.37 -9.89 -11.67
N VAL A 189 1.38 -9.03 -10.65
CA VAL A 189 2.25 -9.13 -9.48
C VAL A 189 1.50 -9.80 -8.34
N ALA A 190 2.11 -10.84 -7.75
CA ALA A 190 1.55 -11.59 -6.64
C ALA A 190 2.03 -11.00 -5.29
N ILE A 191 1.10 -10.36 -4.59
CA ILE A 191 1.30 -9.66 -3.32
C ILE A 191 0.76 -10.52 -2.17
N ALA A 192 1.59 -10.74 -1.16
CA ALA A 192 1.16 -11.34 0.09
C ALA A 192 0.64 -10.23 1.02
N VAL A 193 -0.63 -10.32 1.43
CA VAL A 193 -1.26 -9.32 2.30
C VAL A 193 -1.83 -10.02 3.53
N PRO A 194 -1.39 -9.64 4.75
CA PRO A 194 -1.90 -10.24 5.99
C PRO A 194 -3.43 -10.11 6.10
N GLY A 195 -4.08 -11.21 6.48
CA GLY A 195 -5.53 -11.25 6.73
C GLY A 195 -6.42 -11.34 5.48
N VAL A 196 -5.85 -11.51 4.28
CA VAL A 196 -6.64 -11.81 3.07
C VAL A 196 -6.92 -13.31 3.01
N ALA A 197 -8.20 -13.64 2.87
CA ALA A 197 -8.68 -14.99 2.61
C ALA A 197 -9.32 -15.06 1.23
N ASP A 198 -9.54 -16.28 0.73
CA ASP A 198 -10.23 -16.48 -0.55
C ASP A 198 -11.67 -15.96 -0.51
N GLY A 199 -12.14 -15.47 -1.67
CA GLY A 199 -13.49 -14.94 -1.83
C GLY A 199 -13.69 -13.53 -1.26
N VAL A 200 -12.68 -12.91 -0.66
CA VAL A 200 -12.73 -11.51 -0.25
C VAL A 200 -12.78 -10.60 -1.48
N GLN A 201 -13.78 -9.73 -1.54
CA GLN A 201 -13.87 -8.72 -2.59
C GLN A 201 -12.89 -7.60 -2.31
N MET A 202 -11.94 -7.41 -3.23
CA MET A 202 -10.88 -6.43 -3.11
C MET A 202 -10.79 -5.55 -4.35
N VAL A 203 -10.27 -4.36 -4.14
CA VAL A 203 -9.96 -3.41 -5.20
C VAL A 203 -8.68 -2.67 -4.86
N ALA A 204 -7.91 -2.31 -5.88
CA ALA A 204 -6.76 -1.44 -5.71
C ALA A 204 -7.05 -0.07 -6.34
N ILE A 205 -6.63 0.98 -5.67
CA ILE A 205 -6.43 2.28 -6.31
C ILE A 205 -4.94 2.43 -6.55
N CYS A 206 -4.57 2.64 -7.80
CA CYS A 206 -3.18 2.84 -8.21
C CYS A 206 -3.01 4.27 -8.69
N TRP A 207 -1.92 4.89 -8.24
CA TRP A 207 -1.46 6.19 -8.72
C TRP A 207 -0.18 5.98 -9.53
N ASP A 208 -0.06 6.65 -10.67
CA ASP A 208 1.23 6.74 -11.34
C ASP A 208 2.09 7.86 -10.72
N ARG A 209 3.37 7.89 -11.10
CA ARG A 209 4.30 8.95 -10.66
C ARG A 209 3.88 10.37 -11.07
N ALA A 210 3.00 10.53 -12.06
CA ALA A 210 2.45 11.82 -12.47
C ALA A 210 1.19 12.21 -11.67
N GLY A 211 0.70 11.35 -10.79
CA GLY A 211 -0.48 11.57 -9.96
C GLY A 211 -1.79 11.14 -10.60
N ASN A 212 -1.77 10.53 -11.79
CA ASN A 212 -3.00 9.98 -12.38
C ASN A 212 -3.42 8.73 -11.61
N SER A 213 -4.71 8.61 -11.35
CA SER A 213 -5.28 7.51 -10.57
C SER A 213 -6.15 6.60 -11.43
N ARG A 214 -6.19 5.32 -11.07
CA ARG A 214 -7.06 4.32 -11.69
C ARG A 214 -7.52 3.28 -10.68
N ILE A 215 -8.68 2.70 -10.95
CA ILE A 215 -9.18 1.52 -10.25
C ILE A 215 -8.58 0.30 -10.96
N VAL A 216 -7.95 -0.59 -10.20
CA VAL A 216 -7.46 -1.86 -10.69
C VAL A 216 -8.21 -2.98 -9.98
N PRO A 217 -8.97 -3.81 -10.71
CA PRO A 217 -9.57 -5.02 -10.16
C PRO A 217 -8.48 -5.93 -9.58
N VAL A 218 -8.76 -6.49 -8.41
CA VAL A 218 -7.84 -7.40 -7.73
C VAL A 218 -8.42 -8.81 -7.77
N ARG A 219 -7.57 -9.78 -8.14
CA ARG A 219 -7.92 -11.20 -8.06
C ARG A 219 -7.25 -11.80 -6.84
N VAL A 220 -8.01 -12.51 -6.00
CA VAL A 220 -7.47 -13.27 -4.86
C VAL A 220 -7.54 -14.76 -5.19
N VAL A 221 -6.41 -15.45 -5.08
CA VAL A 221 -6.31 -16.91 -5.27
C VAL A 221 -5.39 -17.48 -4.21
N ASP A 222 -5.86 -18.47 -3.45
CA ASP A 222 -5.16 -19.12 -2.35
C ASP A 222 -4.60 -18.11 -1.32
N GLY A 223 -5.38 -17.07 -1.00
CA GLY A 223 -4.99 -15.98 -0.10
C GLY A 223 -3.95 -15.00 -0.66
N VAL A 224 -3.57 -15.12 -1.94
CA VAL A 224 -2.61 -14.24 -2.61
C VAL A 224 -3.34 -13.22 -3.47
N VAL A 225 -2.93 -11.95 -3.36
CA VAL A 225 -3.48 -10.82 -4.12
C VAL A 225 -2.70 -10.66 -5.43
N TYR A 226 -3.37 -10.84 -6.56
CA TYR A 226 -2.81 -10.57 -7.88
C TYR A 226 -3.25 -9.19 -8.36
N LEU A 227 -2.27 -8.32 -8.56
CA LEU A 227 -2.45 -6.96 -9.05
C LEU A 227 -1.87 -6.82 -10.46
N SER A 228 -2.68 -6.35 -11.40
CA SER A 228 -2.22 -6.01 -12.75
C SER A 228 -1.49 -4.67 -12.74
N VAL A 229 -0.17 -4.71 -12.91
CA VAL A 229 0.71 -3.53 -12.88
C VAL A 229 0.97 -3.04 -14.29
N THR A 230 0.66 -1.76 -14.53
CA THR A 230 0.89 -1.07 -15.81
C THR A 230 1.88 0.08 -15.71
N THR A 231 2.12 0.61 -14.50
CA THR A 231 3.00 1.76 -14.23
C THR A 231 3.54 1.68 -12.80
N SER A 232 4.68 2.35 -12.55
CA SER A 232 5.18 2.60 -11.19
C SER A 232 4.32 3.64 -10.44
N GLY A 233 4.23 3.48 -9.13
CA GLY A 233 3.68 4.46 -8.18
C GLY A 233 2.95 3.83 -6.99
N PRO A 234 2.33 4.68 -6.15
CA PRO A 234 1.58 4.24 -4.98
C PRO A 234 0.40 3.32 -5.30
N VAL A 235 0.13 2.38 -4.41
CA VAL A 235 -1.01 1.45 -4.48
C VAL A 235 -1.67 1.36 -3.11
N MET A 236 -2.97 1.61 -3.07
CA MET A 236 -3.82 1.36 -1.90
C MET A 236 -4.72 0.16 -2.18
N LEU A 237 -4.54 -0.91 -1.42
CA LEU A 237 -5.47 -2.04 -1.42
C LEU A 237 -6.61 -1.76 -0.46
N MET A 238 -7.83 -2.06 -0.90
CA MET A 238 -9.03 -1.96 -0.09
C MET A 238 -9.83 -3.25 -0.18
N THR A 239 -10.45 -3.62 0.94
CA THR A 239 -11.35 -4.77 1.03
C THR A 239 -12.76 -4.28 1.26
N ARG A 240 -13.75 -4.95 0.66
CA ARG A 240 -15.15 -4.69 0.96
C ARG A 240 -15.41 -5.06 2.41
N THR A 241 -16.09 -4.18 3.14
CA THR A 241 -16.56 -4.51 4.48
C THR A 241 -17.71 -5.50 4.34
N GLN A 242 -17.62 -6.65 5.01
CA GLN A 242 -18.74 -7.58 5.07
C GLN A 242 -19.90 -6.89 5.81
N ALA A 243 -21.09 -6.91 5.21
CA ALA A 243 -22.33 -6.47 5.83
C ALA A 243 -22.87 -7.54 6.79
#